data_AF-A0A6P0JQM6-F1
#
_entry.id   AF-A0A6P0JQM6-F1
#
_cell.length_a   1.000
_cell.length_b   1.000
_cell.length_c   1.000
_cell.angle_alpha   90.00
_cell.angle_beta   90.00
_cell.angle_gamma   90.00
#
_symmetry.space_group_name_H-M   'P 1'
#
loop_
_entity.id
_entity.type
_entity.pdbx_description
1 polymer ?
#
loop_
_entity_poly.entity_id
_entity_poly.type
_entity_poly.pdbx_seq_one_letter_code
_entity_poly.pdbx_strand_id
1 'polypeptide(L)'
;MTLAKRLRVWGAIALFLVVALTLLFAPNSNQQTQGSTYNRFPEGYGAWYEYVQEQPNVSIQRWRKPFDAFPEAAQPPTTLVRVYSRLLPFSTTTTEQNWIKAGNILIALGVETPPTQANFSNRYSISLGLVRIDTRRRHMLQDQEKAILEDEYGAIIWRKPVGEGQIIYSTTPYLAANAYQDIGRC
;
A
#
# COMPACT_ATOMS: atom_id res chain seq x y z
N MET A 1 19.51 56.63 -7.48
CA MET A 1 19.27 55.52 -6.53
C MET A 1 20.59 54.77 -6.37
N THR A 2 21.14 54.70 -5.16
CA THR A 2 22.48 54.12 -4.90
C THR A 2 22.51 52.61 -5.19
N LEU A 3 23.69 52.09 -5.57
CA LEU A 3 23.89 50.68 -5.94
C LEU A 3 23.32 49.70 -4.89
N ALA A 4 23.49 50.04 -3.60
CA ALA A 4 22.97 49.27 -2.48
C ALA A 4 21.43 49.21 -2.39
N LYS A 5 20.73 50.28 -2.78
CA LYS A 5 19.25 50.28 -2.83
C LYS A 5 18.73 49.41 -3.97
N ARG A 6 19.43 49.39 -5.12
CA ARG A 6 19.08 48.52 -6.25
C ARG A 6 19.26 47.04 -5.90
N LEU A 7 20.37 46.67 -5.24
CA LEU A 7 20.60 45.29 -4.80
C LEU A 7 19.51 44.79 -3.83
N ARG A 8 19.07 45.62 -2.88
CA ARG A 8 18.01 45.23 -1.93
C ARG A 8 16.66 45.00 -2.62
N VAL A 9 16.30 45.84 -3.59
CA VAL A 9 15.05 45.69 -4.36
C VAL A 9 15.08 44.43 -5.22
N TRP A 10 16.18 44.18 -5.93
CA TRP A 10 16.33 42.95 -6.71
C TRP A 10 16.37 41.70 -5.84
N GLY A 11 17.00 41.76 -4.66
CA GLY A 11 16.99 40.67 -3.69
C GLY A 11 15.57 40.36 -3.18
N ALA A 12 14.78 41.38 -2.88
CA ALA A 12 13.39 41.20 -2.46
C ALA A 12 12.51 40.63 -3.58
N ILE A 13 12.70 41.08 -4.82
CA ILE A 13 11.99 40.54 -6.00
C ILE A 13 12.37 39.07 -6.24
N ALA A 14 13.67 38.75 -6.17
CA ALA A 14 14.15 37.38 -6.35
C ALA A 14 13.59 36.45 -5.26
N LEU A 15 13.59 36.88 -3.99
CA LEU A 15 13.02 36.11 -2.89
C LEU A 15 11.51 35.90 -3.07
N PHE A 16 10.79 36.95 -3.46
CA PHE A 16 9.35 36.86 -3.74
C PHE A 16 9.07 35.88 -4.89
N LEU A 17 9.86 35.93 -5.96
CA LEU A 17 9.76 35.00 -7.10
C LEU A 17 10.03 33.55 -6.68
N VAL A 18 11.05 33.31 -5.86
CA VAL A 18 11.35 31.98 -5.33
C VAL A 18 10.18 31.47 -4.48
N VAL A 19 9.64 32.29 -3.57
CA VAL A 19 8.49 31.93 -2.73
C VAL A 19 7.26 31.64 -3.59
N ALA A 20 6.94 32.51 -4.55
CA ALA A 20 5.81 32.34 -5.46
C ALA A 20 5.93 31.06 -6.29
N LEU A 21 7.12 30.77 -6.84
CA LEU A 21 7.39 29.53 -7.58
C LEU A 21 7.26 28.30 -6.68
N THR A 22 7.78 28.34 -5.44
CA THR A 22 7.63 27.21 -4.51
C THR A 22 6.18 26.93 -4.14
N LEU A 23 5.33 27.96 -4.02
CA LEU A 23 3.91 27.76 -3.71
C LEU A 23 3.11 27.22 -4.90
N LEU A 24 3.44 27.65 -6.13
CA LEU A 24 2.75 27.20 -7.34
C LEU A 24 3.18 25.80 -7.81
N PHE A 25 4.45 25.45 -7.58
CA PHE A 25 5.03 24.17 -7.97
C PHE A 25 5.29 23.23 -6.78
N ALA A 26 4.77 23.55 -5.59
CA ALA A 26 4.80 22.63 -4.46
C ALA A 26 4.13 21.31 -4.90
N PRO A 27 4.80 20.16 -4.75
CA PRO A 27 4.20 18.88 -5.07
C PRO A 27 2.98 18.70 -4.16
N ASN A 28 1.79 18.78 -4.75
CA ASN A 28 0.56 18.46 -4.05
C ASN A 28 0.59 16.95 -3.81
N SER A 29 0.74 16.52 -2.56
CA SER A 29 0.74 15.11 -2.17
C SER A 29 -0.66 14.54 -2.40
N ASN A 30 -0.99 14.22 -3.65
CA ASN A 30 -2.30 13.75 -4.02
C ASN A 30 -2.46 12.32 -3.50
N GLN A 31 -3.08 12.15 -2.33
CA GLN A 31 -3.30 10.85 -1.70
C GLN A 31 -4.07 9.87 -2.59
N GLN A 32 -4.72 10.37 -3.64
CA GLN A 32 -5.45 9.59 -4.63
C GLN A 32 -4.55 8.61 -5.42
N THR A 33 -3.23 8.81 -5.44
CA THR A 33 -2.28 7.91 -6.10
C THR A 33 -1.62 6.87 -5.18
N GLN A 34 -1.94 6.87 -3.89
CA GLN A 34 -1.45 5.87 -2.93
C GLN A 34 -1.88 4.46 -3.34
N GLY A 35 -0.94 3.51 -3.29
CA GLY A 35 -1.20 2.12 -3.64
C GLY A 35 -1.34 1.84 -5.14
N SER A 36 -1.21 2.85 -6.00
CA SER A 36 -1.37 2.69 -7.44
C SER A 36 -0.15 2.01 -8.08
N THR A 37 -0.40 1.04 -8.95
CA THR A 37 0.61 0.34 -9.74
C THR A 37 1.03 1.11 -11.00
N TYR A 38 0.51 2.33 -11.22
CA TYR A 38 0.85 3.17 -12.37
C TYR A 38 1.93 4.20 -12.09
N ASN A 39 2.24 4.47 -10.82
CA ASN A 39 3.22 5.49 -10.46
C ASN A 39 4.44 4.88 -9.76
N ARG A 40 5.54 5.64 -9.84
CA ARG A 40 6.82 5.35 -9.19
C ARG A 40 7.09 6.24 -7.98
N PHE A 41 6.05 6.93 -7.46
CA PHE A 41 6.17 7.71 -6.24
C PHE A 41 6.35 6.78 -5.03
N PRO A 42 6.93 7.24 -3.91
CA PRO A 42 7.23 6.38 -2.75
C PRO A 42 6.02 5.56 -2.25
N GLU A 43 4.82 6.12 -2.30
CA GLU A 43 3.57 5.50 -1.88
C GLU A 43 2.93 4.54 -2.91
N GLY A 44 3.49 4.46 -4.11
CA GLY A 44 3.01 3.63 -5.22
C GLY A 44 3.55 2.21 -5.23
N TYR A 45 3.02 1.40 -6.13
CA TYR A 45 3.34 -0.02 -6.31
C TYR A 45 3.91 -0.34 -7.70
N GLY A 46 4.31 0.70 -8.47
CA GLY A 46 4.81 0.53 -9.84
C GLY A 46 5.99 -0.42 -9.93
N ALA A 47 6.98 -0.29 -9.03
CA ALA A 47 8.17 -1.14 -9.11
C ALA A 47 7.92 -2.58 -8.63
N TRP A 48 7.05 -2.77 -7.64
CA TRP A 48 6.59 -4.12 -7.28
C TRP A 48 5.85 -4.79 -8.45
N TYR A 49 4.99 -4.05 -9.16
CA TYR A 49 4.28 -4.57 -10.31
C TYR A 49 5.25 -5.00 -11.42
N GLU A 50 6.25 -4.17 -11.74
CA GLU A 50 7.30 -4.49 -12.71
C GLU A 50 8.09 -5.74 -12.29
N TYR A 51 8.53 -5.81 -11.03
CA TYR A 51 9.23 -6.98 -10.48
C TYR A 51 8.42 -8.27 -10.63
N VAL A 52 7.11 -8.24 -10.32
CA VAL A 52 6.24 -9.41 -10.44
C VAL A 52 6.05 -9.79 -11.91
N GLN A 53 5.95 -8.81 -12.81
CA GLN A 53 5.79 -9.05 -14.24
C GLN A 53 7.02 -9.74 -14.87
N GLU A 54 8.21 -9.54 -14.32
CA GLU A 54 9.44 -10.18 -14.75
C GLU A 54 9.61 -11.62 -14.22
N GLN A 55 8.76 -12.06 -13.27
CA GLN A 55 8.85 -13.41 -12.72
C GLN A 55 8.33 -14.45 -13.72
N PRO A 56 9.09 -15.54 -14.00
CA PRO A 56 8.79 -16.49 -15.08
C PRO A 56 7.50 -17.28 -14.90
N ASN A 57 6.93 -17.32 -13.68
CA ASN A 57 5.77 -18.15 -13.34
C ASN A 57 4.60 -17.35 -12.76
N VAL A 58 4.53 -16.03 -12.99
CA VAL A 58 3.44 -15.19 -12.48
C VAL A 58 2.82 -14.37 -13.61
N SER A 59 1.52 -14.60 -13.86
CA SER A 59 0.73 -13.73 -14.74
C SER A 59 0.04 -12.66 -13.90
N ILE A 60 0.42 -11.40 -14.08
CA ILE A 60 -0.16 -10.26 -13.35
C ILE A 60 -0.86 -9.29 -14.31
N GLN A 61 -2.10 -8.95 -14.01
CA GLN A 61 -2.89 -7.99 -14.78
C GLN A 61 -3.51 -6.92 -13.88
N ARG A 62 -3.63 -5.71 -14.40
CA ARG A 62 -4.33 -4.62 -13.71
C ARG A 62 -5.83 -4.74 -13.94
N TRP A 63 -6.60 -4.89 -12.87
CA TRP A 63 -8.05 -4.87 -12.94
C TRP A 63 -8.59 -3.44 -12.80
N ARG A 64 -9.40 -2.99 -13.77
CA ARG A 64 -9.95 -1.61 -13.83
C ARG A 64 -11.48 -1.55 -13.91
N LYS A 65 -12.15 -2.69 -13.80
CA LYS A 65 -13.61 -2.79 -13.87
C LYS A 65 -14.20 -3.01 -12.47
N PRO A 66 -15.52 -2.84 -12.27
CA PRO A 66 -16.18 -3.28 -11.04
C PRO A 66 -15.92 -4.75 -10.74
N PHE A 67 -15.96 -5.13 -9.46
CA PHE A 67 -15.72 -6.52 -9.07
C PHE A 67 -16.75 -7.49 -9.68
N ASP A 68 -17.99 -7.07 -9.91
CA ASP A 68 -19.03 -7.95 -10.47
C ASP A 68 -18.68 -8.52 -11.86
N ALA A 69 -17.81 -7.86 -12.62
CA ALA A 69 -17.32 -8.37 -13.90
C ALA A 69 -16.07 -9.28 -13.77
N PHE A 70 -15.51 -9.41 -12.57
CA PHE A 70 -14.26 -10.14 -12.32
C PHE A 70 -14.40 -11.66 -12.39
N PRO A 71 -15.45 -12.28 -11.80
CA PRO A 71 -15.64 -13.73 -11.85
C PRO A 71 -15.71 -14.30 -13.27
N GLU A 72 -16.25 -13.55 -14.23
CA GLU A 72 -16.30 -13.96 -15.64
C GLU A 72 -14.93 -13.83 -16.33
N ALA A 73 -14.12 -12.86 -15.88
CA ALA A 73 -12.84 -12.54 -16.48
C ALA A 73 -11.69 -13.45 -16.01
N ALA A 74 -11.82 -14.12 -14.86
CA ALA A 74 -10.75 -14.91 -14.27
C ALA A 74 -11.26 -16.20 -13.63
N GLN A 75 -10.75 -17.34 -14.11
CA GLN A 75 -11.08 -18.67 -13.61
C GLN A 75 -10.25 -19.02 -12.36
N PRO A 76 -10.79 -19.80 -11.40
CA PRO A 76 -10.01 -20.27 -10.26
C PRO A 76 -8.87 -21.21 -10.67
N PRO A 77 -7.74 -21.23 -9.93
CA PRO A 77 -7.42 -20.34 -8.82
C PRO A 77 -6.89 -18.98 -9.31
N THR A 78 -7.53 -17.89 -8.89
CA THR A 78 -7.10 -16.52 -9.16
C THR A 78 -6.87 -15.76 -7.84
N THR A 79 -5.85 -14.89 -7.84
CA THR A 79 -5.59 -13.96 -6.73
C THR A 79 -5.93 -12.53 -7.14
N LEU A 80 -6.77 -11.87 -6.36
CA LEU A 80 -7.02 -10.43 -6.49
C LEU A 80 -6.27 -9.69 -5.38
N VAL A 81 -5.36 -8.80 -5.76
CA VAL A 81 -4.69 -7.89 -4.83
C VAL A 81 -5.37 -6.53 -4.87
N ARG A 82 -5.93 -6.12 -3.74
CA ARG A 82 -6.57 -4.82 -3.53
C ARG A 82 -5.72 -3.99 -2.59
N VAL A 83 -5.15 -2.91 -3.12
CA VAL A 83 -4.42 -1.92 -2.33
C VAL A 83 -5.33 -0.73 -2.11
N TYR A 84 -5.72 -0.49 -0.86
CA TYR A 84 -6.50 0.69 -0.53
C TYR A 84 -5.59 1.93 -0.44
N SER A 85 -6.00 3.03 -1.07
CA SER A 85 -5.29 4.31 -1.04
C SER A 85 -5.36 5.02 0.32
N ARG A 86 -6.17 4.50 1.23
CA ARG A 86 -6.29 4.93 2.63
C ARG A 86 -6.75 3.74 3.46
N LEU A 87 -6.58 3.82 4.77
CA LEU A 87 -7.11 2.79 5.67
C LEU A 87 -8.64 2.81 5.62
N LEU A 88 -9.25 1.64 5.39
CA LEU A 88 -10.70 1.49 5.30
C LEU A 88 -11.18 0.27 6.08
N PRO A 89 -12.39 0.33 6.68
CA PRO A 89 -13.06 -0.86 7.14
C PRO A 89 -13.23 -1.82 5.97
N PHE A 90 -12.93 -3.09 6.22
CA PHE A 90 -13.05 -4.10 5.20
C PHE A 90 -14.36 -4.86 5.33
N SER A 91 -15.07 -5.00 4.22
CA SER A 91 -16.24 -5.85 4.09
C SER A 91 -16.26 -6.42 2.68
N THR A 92 -16.76 -7.64 2.55
CA THR A 92 -16.98 -8.29 1.24
C THR A 92 -18.46 -8.27 0.87
N THR A 93 -18.77 -8.07 -0.41
CA THR A 93 -20.09 -8.32 -0.97
C THR A 93 -20.38 -9.82 -1.07
N THR A 94 -21.65 -10.19 -1.29
CA THR A 94 -22.02 -11.60 -1.55
C THR A 94 -21.30 -12.16 -2.78
N THR A 95 -21.15 -11.37 -3.84
CA THR A 95 -20.40 -11.76 -5.06
C THR A 95 -18.94 -12.07 -4.73
N GLU A 96 -18.29 -11.21 -3.94
CA GLU A 96 -16.91 -11.43 -3.49
C GLU A 96 -16.79 -12.68 -2.64
N GLN A 97 -17.69 -12.88 -1.67
CA GLN A 97 -17.68 -14.08 -0.84
C GLN A 97 -17.83 -15.35 -1.67
N ASN A 98 -18.76 -15.38 -2.62
CA ASN A 98 -18.97 -16.55 -3.48
C ASN A 98 -17.76 -16.82 -4.36
N TRP A 99 -17.13 -15.78 -4.90
CA TRP A 99 -15.90 -15.90 -5.68
C TRP A 99 -14.75 -16.47 -4.83
N ILE A 100 -14.57 -15.99 -3.59
CA ILE A 100 -13.54 -16.53 -2.68
C ILE A 100 -13.85 -18.00 -2.33
N LYS A 101 -15.11 -18.33 -2.02
CA LYS A 101 -15.53 -19.70 -1.69
C LYS A 101 -15.17 -20.72 -2.76
N ALA A 102 -15.12 -20.31 -4.02
CA ALA A 102 -14.75 -21.13 -5.18
C ALA A 102 -13.22 -21.36 -5.33
N GLY A 103 -12.43 -21.18 -4.26
CA GLY A 103 -10.99 -21.48 -4.27
C GLY A 103 -10.08 -20.28 -4.59
N ASN A 104 -10.63 -19.07 -4.67
CA ASN A 104 -9.85 -17.88 -4.99
C ASN A 104 -9.27 -17.17 -3.76
N ILE A 105 -8.32 -16.26 -3.99
CA ILE A 105 -7.64 -15.51 -2.94
C ILE A 105 -7.90 -14.02 -3.10
N LEU A 106 -8.35 -13.36 -2.03
CA LEU A 106 -8.41 -11.90 -1.95
C LEU A 106 -7.35 -11.39 -0.98
N ILE A 107 -6.41 -10.58 -1.46
CA ILE A 107 -5.42 -9.90 -0.63
C ILE A 107 -5.86 -8.43 -0.48
N ALA A 108 -6.13 -8.00 0.74
CA ALA A 108 -6.55 -6.64 1.06
C ALA A 108 -5.46 -5.92 1.87
N LEU A 109 -4.83 -4.91 1.27
CA LEU A 109 -3.79 -4.10 1.90
C LEU A 109 -4.36 -2.75 2.34
N GLY A 110 -4.11 -2.36 3.60
CA GLY A 110 -4.62 -1.12 4.17
C GLY A 110 -5.97 -1.28 4.86
N VAL A 111 -6.17 -2.37 5.58
CA VAL A 111 -7.38 -2.62 6.37
C VAL A 111 -7.31 -1.81 7.66
N GLU A 112 -8.36 -1.05 7.95
CA GLU A 112 -8.43 -0.22 9.15
C GLU A 112 -8.49 -1.08 10.42
N THR A 113 -7.59 -0.77 11.35
CA THR A 113 -7.50 -1.38 12.68
C THR A 113 -7.05 -0.32 13.70
N PRO A 114 -7.44 -0.42 14.98
CA PRO A 114 -7.01 0.53 16.00
C PRO A 114 -5.47 0.58 16.16
N PRO A 115 -4.89 1.73 16.51
CA PRO A 115 -3.48 1.82 16.83
C PRO A 115 -3.20 1.20 18.20
N THR A 116 -2.02 0.62 18.37
CA THR A 116 -1.53 0.04 19.62
C THR A 116 -0.32 0.83 20.14
N GLN A 117 0.28 0.35 21.24
CA GLN A 117 1.52 0.90 21.79
C GLN A 117 2.79 0.43 21.06
N ALA A 118 2.64 -0.41 20.03
CA ALA A 118 3.77 -0.80 19.20
C ALA A 118 4.51 0.42 18.63
N ASN A 119 5.83 0.29 18.46
CA ASN A 119 6.60 1.28 17.72
C ASN A 119 6.04 1.42 16.30
N PHE A 120 6.17 2.61 15.70
CA PHE A 120 5.69 2.81 14.34
C PHE A 120 6.48 1.97 13.34
N SER A 121 7.81 1.98 13.44
CA SER A 121 8.70 1.21 12.57
C SER A 121 9.27 0.02 13.33
N ASN A 122 9.05 -1.19 12.81
CA ASN A 122 9.61 -2.42 13.36
C ASN A 122 10.24 -3.26 12.24
N ARG A 123 11.19 -4.11 12.61
CA ARG A 123 11.79 -5.09 11.71
C ARG A 123 11.47 -6.49 12.19
N TYR A 124 10.97 -7.32 11.27
CA TYR A 124 10.57 -8.69 11.53
C TYR A 124 11.45 -9.64 10.75
N SER A 125 12.04 -10.62 11.42
CA SER A 125 12.73 -11.70 10.75
C SER A 125 11.72 -12.73 10.28
N ILE A 126 11.64 -12.95 8.98
CA ILE A 126 10.81 -13.99 8.36
C ILE A 126 11.71 -14.91 7.51
N SER A 127 11.16 -16.01 7.02
CA SER A 127 11.91 -16.99 6.19
C SER A 127 12.51 -16.39 4.92
N LEU A 128 11.94 -15.30 4.40
CA LEU A 128 12.42 -14.59 3.21
C LEU A 128 13.44 -13.48 3.53
N GLY A 129 13.76 -13.26 4.81
CA GLY A 129 14.68 -12.23 5.26
C GLY A 129 14.06 -11.24 6.24
N LEU A 130 14.73 -10.10 6.41
CA LEU A 130 14.30 -9.05 7.33
C LEU A 130 13.32 -8.10 6.63
N VAL A 131 12.11 -7.98 7.16
CA VAL A 131 11.08 -7.09 6.62
C VAL A 131 10.83 -5.93 7.58
N ARG A 132 10.88 -4.70 7.05
CA ARG A 132 10.47 -3.50 7.80
C ARG A 132 8.98 -3.28 7.59
N ILE A 133 8.25 -3.06 8.68
CA ILE A 133 6.84 -2.67 8.66
C ILE A 133 6.68 -1.38 9.43
N ASP A 134 6.08 -0.39 8.78
CA ASP A 134 5.76 0.90 9.36
C ASP A 134 4.25 1.02 9.63
N THR A 135 3.82 0.55 10.82
CA THR A 135 2.46 0.74 11.36
C THR A 135 2.42 0.42 12.85
N ARG A 136 1.66 1.20 13.63
CA ARG A 136 1.32 0.88 15.03
C ARG A 136 0.08 -0.01 15.17
N ARG A 137 -0.58 -0.33 14.07
CA ARG A 137 -1.91 -0.94 14.08
C ARG A 137 -1.83 -2.45 14.09
N ARG A 138 -2.71 -3.08 14.87
CA ARG A 138 -2.78 -4.53 15.02
C ARG A 138 -4.22 -4.99 15.03
N HIS A 139 -4.42 -6.19 14.52
CA HIS A 139 -5.69 -6.90 14.52
C HIS A 139 -5.67 -7.96 15.62
N MET A 140 -6.74 -8.00 16.42
CA MET A 140 -6.96 -9.10 17.35
C MET A 140 -7.66 -10.21 16.58
N LEU A 141 -6.97 -11.33 16.40
CA LEU A 141 -7.49 -12.47 15.64
C LEU A 141 -8.83 -12.92 16.21
N GLN A 142 -9.77 -13.16 15.31
CA GLN A 142 -11.06 -13.77 15.62
C GLN A 142 -11.01 -15.28 15.35
N ASP A 143 -12.09 -15.97 15.72
CA ASP A 143 -12.24 -17.39 15.45
C ASP A 143 -12.01 -17.69 13.96
N GLN A 144 -11.22 -18.73 13.70
CA GLN A 144 -10.79 -19.21 12.37
C GLN A 144 -9.71 -18.37 11.67
N GLU A 145 -9.39 -17.17 12.17
CA GLU A 145 -8.28 -16.39 11.63
C GLU A 145 -6.93 -16.92 12.12
N LYS A 146 -5.90 -16.76 11.28
CA LYS A 146 -4.53 -17.15 11.62
C LYS A 146 -3.57 -16.03 11.23
N ALA A 147 -2.67 -15.67 12.15
CA ALA A 147 -1.60 -14.75 11.82
C ALA A 147 -0.67 -15.33 10.73
N ILE A 148 -0.18 -14.42 9.90
CA ILE A 148 0.97 -14.60 9.01
C ILE A 148 2.17 -13.83 9.58
N LEU A 149 1.91 -12.63 10.11
CA LEU A 149 2.88 -11.80 10.80
C LEU A 149 2.18 -11.13 11.99
N GLU A 150 2.74 -11.28 13.19
CA GLU A 150 2.21 -10.74 14.44
C GLU A 150 3.34 -10.37 15.41
N ASP A 151 2.98 -9.59 16.42
CA ASP A 151 3.80 -9.32 17.61
C ASP A 151 2.93 -9.38 18.88
N GLU A 152 3.51 -8.99 20.02
CA GLU A 152 2.82 -8.97 21.31
C GLU A 152 1.55 -8.09 21.34
N TYR A 153 1.41 -7.16 20.38
CA TYR A 153 0.25 -6.28 20.28
C TYR A 153 -0.82 -6.81 19.32
N GLY A 154 -0.57 -7.91 18.61
CA GLY A 154 -1.52 -8.60 17.73
C GLY A 154 -1.02 -8.80 16.30
N ALA A 155 -1.94 -9.14 15.39
CA ALA A 155 -1.61 -9.45 14.01
C ALA A 155 -1.44 -8.20 13.13
N ILE A 156 -0.42 -8.21 12.28
CA ILE A 156 -0.17 -7.20 11.24
C ILE A 156 -0.69 -7.70 9.90
N ILE A 157 -0.44 -8.99 9.63
CA ILE A 157 -0.92 -9.70 8.46
C ILE A 157 -1.57 -10.98 8.95
N TRP A 158 -2.80 -11.24 8.52
CA TRP A 158 -3.53 -12.45 8.90
C TRP A 158 -4.34 -12.98 7.73
N ARG A 159 -4.77 -14.23 7.85
CA ARG A 159 -5.62 -14.90 6.87
C ARG A 159 -6.89 -15.43 7.52
N LYS A 160 -7.96 -15.45 6.74
CA LYS A 160 -9.25 -16.04 7.08
C LYS A 160 -9.67 -17.03 5.98
N PRO A 161 -9.84 -18.33 6.28
CA PRO A 161 -10.37 -19.28 5.31
C PRO A 161 -11.83 -18.96 5.00
N VAL A 162 -12.23 -19.11 3.74
CA VAL A 162 -13.60 -18.91 3.28
C VAL A 162 -13.91 -19.94 2.19
N GLY A 163 -14.64 -21.00 2.53
CA GLY A 163 -14.86 -22.12 1.62
C GLY A 163 -13.53 -22.78 1.24
N GLU A 164 -13.29 -22.95 -0.07
CA GLU A 164 -12.02 -23.48 -0.59
C GLU A 164 -10.93 -22.41 -0.74
N GLY A 165 -11.31 -21.13 -0.64
CA GLY A 165 -10.40 -19.99 -0.77
C GLY A 165 -10.07 -19.32 0.57
N GLN A 166 -9.51 -18.12 0.49
CA GLN A 166 -9.14 -17.34 1.67
C GLN A 166 -9.05 -15.84 1.39
N ILE A 167 -9.13 -15.07 2.46
CA ILE A 167 -8.79 -13.64 2.46
C ILE A 167 -7.50 -13.45 3.26
N ILE A 168 -6.57 -12.67 2.72
CA ILE A 168 -5.35 -12.23 3.41
C ILE A 168 -5.46 -10.73 3.62
N TYR A 169 -5.25 -10.29 4.85
CA TYR A 169 -5.40 -8.90 5.26
C TYR A 169 -4.05 -8.33 5.68
N SER A 170 -3.87 -7.02 5.49
CA SER A 170 -2.76 -6.28 6.10
C SER A 170 -3.23 -4.94 6.65
N THR A 171 -2.75 -4.61 7.85
CA THR A 171 -2.99 -3.29 8.47
C THR A 171 -2.27 -2.14 7.78
N THR A 172 -1.27 -2.42 6.93
CA THR A 172 -0.54 -1.40 6.17
C THR A 172 -0.83 -1.52 4.67
N PRO A 173 -1.10 -0.40 3.97
CA PRO A 173 -1.22 -0.38 2.53
C PRO A 173 0.13 -0.37 1.83
N TYR A 174 1.27 -0.36 2.55
CA TYR A 174 2.58 -0.06 1.98
C TYR A 174 3.58 -1.24 1.97
N LEU A 175 3.10 -2.48 2.13
CA LEU A 175 3.96 -3.68 2.17
C LEU A 175 4.95 -3.79 1.01
N ALA A 176 4.55 -3.41 -0.19
CA ALA A 176 5.43 -3.42 -1.37
C ALA A 176 5.49 -2.06 -2.07
N ALA A 177 5.33 -0.98 -1.28
CA ALA A 177 5.41 0.36 -1.83
C ALA A 177 6.86 0.73 -2.22
N ASN A 178 7.02 1.60 -3.22
CA ASN A 178 8.32 2.00 -3.75
C ASN A 178 9.25 2.62 -2.68
N ALA A 179 8.69 3.20 -1.62
CA ALA A 179 9.44 3.77 -0.49
C ALA A 179 10.38 2.78 0.20
N TYR A 180 10.16 1.46 0.05
CA TYR A 180 10.91 0.42 0.75
C TYR A 180 12.01 -0.23 -0.11
N GLN A 181 12.27 0.27 -1.32
CA GLN A 181 13.24 -0.32 -2.25
C GLN A 181 14.71 -0.14 -1.81
N ASP A 182 15.03 0.92 -1.06
CA ASP A 182 16.42 1.26 -0.69
C ASP A 182 16.91 0.61 0.61
N ILE A 183 16.08 -0.20 1.27
CA ILE A 183 16.43 -0.80 2.58
C ILE A 183 17.54 -1.88 2.47
N GLY A 184 17.87 -2.31 1.24
CA GLY A 184 18.92 -3.30 0.96
C GLY A 184 20.33 -2.74 0.73
N ARG A 185 20.55 -1.42 0.79
CA ARG A 185 21.90 -0.83 0.70
C ARG A 185 22.43 -0.50 2.11
N CYS A 186 22.99 -1.48 2.79
CA CYS A 186 23.89 -1.30 3.93
C CYS A 186 25.17 -2.07 3.66
#